data_AF-A0A7C7BMQ5-F1
#
_entry.id   AF-A0A7C7BMQ5-F1
#
_cell.length_a   1.000
_cell.length_b   1.000
_cell.length_c   1.000
_cell.angle_alpha   90.00
_cell.angle_beta   90.00
_cell.angle_gamma   90.00
#
_symmetry.space_group_name_H-M   'P 1'
#
loop_
_entity.id
_entity.type
_entity.pdbx_description
1 polymer ?
#
loop_
_entity_poly.entity_id
_entity_poly.type
_entity_poly.pdbx_seq_one_letter_code
_entity_poly.pdbx_strand_id
1 'polypeptide(L)'
;MKAEVFEGSILRSSNKLYITSSNRKISTPHNGLLKISSNETLFKIESSEELNIKRHFTSTKEDEIKIKGNYNYKITPGDSLNLYYEEWKACDVQLVKGGHNLEVGEILYCQEGIVSNSTQNITGKQCEIKVTKVTKKGEASQIEIHQPGAYTQIPEGKVTAINERDIPVEVKLQFEPAESTPLAQREVQSIESTPMESTIRLSYKLPLGVEAGEMMLTKQVIFIDREYNFEDCYCKVCTITK
;
A
#
# COMPACT_ATOMS: atom_id res chain seq x y z
N MET A 1 -15.49 -23.83 28.79
CA MET A 1 -14.85 -22.81 27.93
C MET A 1 -15.81 -22.47 26.81
N LYS A 2 -15.91 -21.18 26.42
CA LYS A 2 -16.81 -20.76 25.33
C LYS A 2 -16.27 -21.26 23.99
N ALA A 3 -17.16 -21.60 23.07
CA ALA A 3 -16.79 -21.95 21.71
C ALA A 3 -16.15 -20.74 21.02
N GLU A 4 -15.13 -20.97 20.20
CA GLU A 4 -14.48 -19.92 19.42
C GLU A 4 -15.24 -19.77 18.10
N VAL A 5 -15.82 -18.59 17.84
CA VAL A 5 -16.60 -18.29 16.63
C VAL A 5 -15.85 -17.29 15.76
N PHE A 6 -15.79 -17.54 14.46
CA PHE A 6 -15.11 -16.69 13.47
C PHE A 6 -15.68 -16.92 12.08
N GLU A 7 -15.20 -16.19 11.08
CA GLU A 7 -15.55 -16.41 9.68
C GLU A 7 -14.36 -16.97 8.90
N GLY A 8 -14.64 -17.87 7.97
CA GLY A 8 -13.62 -18.41 7.08
C GLY A 8 -14.15 -18.81 5.71
N SER A 9 -13.21 -19.02 4.81
CA SER A 9 -13.44 -19.43 3.43
C SER A 9 -12.66 -20.72 3.13
N ILE A 10 -13.32 -21.68 2.50
CA ILE A 10 -12.72 -22.96 2.10
C ILE A 10 -13.28 -23.38 0.73
N LEU A 11 -12.37 -23.78 -0.16
CA LEU A 11 -12.69 -24.31 -1.47
C LEU A 11 -13.07 -25.79 -1.37
N ARG A 12 -14.00 -26.26 -2.19
CA ARG A 12 -14.29 -27.69 -2.32
C ARG A 12 -13.02 -28.49 -2.64
N SER A 13 -12.88 -29.65 -2.03
CA SER A 13 -11.71 -30.52 -2.15
C SER A 13 -10.40 -29.90 -1.62
N SER A 14 -10.49 -28.84 -0.82
CA SER A 14 -9.36 -28.30 -0.06
C SER A 14 -9.44 -28.76 1.39
N ASN A 15 -8.30 -28.92 2.05
CA ASN A 15 -8.21 -29.08 3.50
C ASN A 15 -7.75 -27.79 4.20
N LYS A 16 -7.74 -26.66 3.49
CA LYS A 16 -7.26 -25.36 3.97
C LYS A 16 -8.42 -24.38 4.14
N LEU A 17 -8.68 -23.99 5.37
CA LEU A 17 -9.65 -22.97 5.75
C LEU A 17 -8.91 -21.64 6.01
N TYR A 18 -9.23 -20.62 5.22
CA TYR A 18 -8.64 -19.29 5.34
C TYR A 18 -9.51 -18.43 6.25
N ILE A 19 -8.93 -17.82 7.28
CA ILE A 19 -9.68 -17.00 8.25
C ILE A 19 -9.93 -15.61 7.69
N THR A 20 -11.19 -15.19 7.56
CA THR A 20 -11.58 -13.89 6.95
C THR A 20 -11.09 -12.67 7.74
N SER A 21 -10.93 -12.79 9.06
CA SER A 21 -10.47 -11.70 9.92
C SER A 21 -8.95 -11.68 10.01
N SER A 22 -8.33 -10.62 9.49
CA SER A 22 -6.88 -10.40 9.56
C SER A 22 -6.41 -9.78 10.89
N ASN A 23 -7.33 -9.21 11.68
CA ASN A 23 -7.05 -8.47 12.91
C ASN A 23 -7.12 -9.32 14.19
N ARG A 24 -7.49 -10.61 14.10
CA ARG A 24 -7.55 -11.51 15.26
C ARG A 24 -7.02 -12.89 14.92
N LYS A 25 -6.05 -13.36 15.71
CA LYS A 25 -5.58 -14.74 15.67
C LYS A 25 -6.58 -15.65 16.36
N ILE A 26 -7.06 -16.66 15.65
CA ILE A 26 -7.98 -17.67 16.16
C ILE A 26 -7.18 -18.74 16.90
N SER A 27 -7.60 -19.05 18.13
CA SER A 27 -7.00 -20.14 18.90
C SER A 27 -7.42 -21.49 18.32
N THR A 28 -6.44 -22.25 17.83
CA THR A 28 -6.65 -23.55 17.18
C THR A 28 -6.03 -24.67 17.99
N PRO A 29 -6.74 -25.21 19.01
CA PRO A 29 -6.21 -26.35 19.76
C PRO A 29 -6.08 -27.56 18.84
N HIS A 30 -4.95 -28.27 18.93
CA HIS A 30 -4.75 -29.51 18.19
C HIS A 30 -5.86 -30.51 18.54
N ASN A 31 -6.40 -31.20 17.53
CA ASN A 31 -7.58 -32.07 17.60
C ASN A 31 -8.88 -31.40 18.06
N GLY A 32 -8.94 -30.06 18.11
CA GLY A 32 -10.19 -29.35 18.29
C GLY A 32 -11.19 -29.68 17.18
N LEU A 33 -12.48 -29.72 17.52
CA LEU A 33 -13.55 -29.99 16.56
C LEU A 33 -14.01 -28.68 15.93
N LEU A 34 -13.95 -28.62 14.60
CA LEU A 34 -14.32 -27.47 13.79
C LEU A 34 -15.62 -27.76 13.04
N LYS A 35 -16.64 -26.95 13.28
CA LYS A 35 -17.86 -26.88 12.46
C LYS A 35 -17.70 -25.75 11.44
N ILE A 36 -17.95 -26.03 10.17
CA ILE A 36 -17.86 -25.05 9.07
C ILE A 36 -19.27 -24.79 8.56
N SER A 37 -19.73 -23.54 8.61
CA SER A 37 -21.07 -23.15 8.18
C SER A 37 -22.17 -23.97 8.90
N SER A 38 -23.31 -24.14 8.25
CA SER A 38 -24.42 -24.98 8.70
C SER A 38 -24.20 -26.49 8.49
N ASN A 39 -22.97 -26.94 8.23
CA ASN A 39 -22.70 -28.36 8.01
C ASN A 39 -22.61 -29.11 9.34
N GLU A 40 -23.39 -30.19 9.50
CA GLU A 40 -23.35 -31.02 10.71
C GLU A 40 -22.08 -31.88 10.85
N THR A 41 -21.28 -31.97 9.78
CA THR A 41 -20.00 -32.67 9.82
C THR A 41 -18.96 -31.86 10.59
N LEU A 42 -18.37 -32.48 11.62
CA LEU A 42 -17.24 -31.92 12.36
C LEU A 42 -15.91 -32.38 11.77
N PHE A 43 -14.99 -31.44 11.63
CA PHE A 43 -13.61 -31.65 11.17
C PHE A 43 -12.66 -31.56 12.35
N LYS A 44 -11.54 -32.27 12.32
CA LYS A 44 -10.49 -32.11 13.32
C LYS A 44 -9.47 -31.10 12.82
N ILE A 45 -9.03 -30.22 13.72
CA ILE A 45 -7.91 -29.32 13.44
C ILE A 45 -6.60 -30.09 13.58
N GLU A 46 -5.83 -30.15 12.50
CA GLU A 46 -4.48 -30.70 12.52
C GLU A 46 -3.48 -29.64 13.00
N SER A 47 -3.51 -28.46 12.37
CA SER A 47 -2.58 -27.37 12.61
C SER A 47 -3.17 -26.02 12.17
N SER A 48 -2.47 -24.94 12.50
CA SER A 48 -2.68 -23.64 11.86
C SER A 48 -1.35 -22.93 11.64
N GLU A 49 -1.30 -22.10 10.59
CA GLU A 49 -0.11 -21.33 10.23
C GLU A 49 -0.49 -19.92 9.76
N GLU A 50 0.49 -19.02 9.74
CA GLU A 50 0.35 -17.71 9.10
C GLU A 50 0.85 -17.78 7.66
N LEU A 51 -0.07 -17.55 6.73
CA LEU A 51 0.19 -17.43 5.31
C LEU A 51 0.51 -15.96 4.97
N ASN A 52 1.70 -15.74 4.44
CA ASN A 52 2.12 -14.44 3.91
C ASN A 52 1.92 -14.41 2.38
N ILE A 53 0.93 -13.66 1.91
CA ILE A 53 0.65 -13.46 0.50
C ILE A 53 1.37 -12.18 0.05
N LYS A 54 2.47 -12.34 -0.69
CA LYS A 54 3.23 -11.24 -1.30
C LYS A 54 3.09 -11.25 -2.82
N ARG A 55 2.58 -10.19 -3.44
CA ARG A 55 2.39 -10.12 -4.90
C ARG A 55 2.68 -8.73 -5.44
N HIS A 56 3.31 -8.68 -6.62
CA HIS A 56 3.31 -7.45 -7.39
C HIS A 56 1.89 -7.12 -7.83
N PHE A 57 1.53 -5.84 -7.70
CA PHE A 57 0.27 -5.31 -8.19
C PHE A 57 0.50 -4.24 -9.25
N THR A 58 -0.50 -4.07 -10.11
CA THR A 58 -0.64 -2.91 -10.98
C THR A 58 -1.97 -2.21 -10.70
N SER A 59 -2.06 -0.92 -10.98
CA SER A 59 -3.24 -0.09 -10.73
C SER A 59 -3.57 0.71 -11.99
N THR A 60 -4.76 0.49 -12.54
CA THR A 60 -5.29 1.33 -13.63
C THR A 60 -6.28 2.37 -13.12
N LYS A 61 -6.77 2.19 -11.89
CA LYS A 61 -7.63 3.13 -11.17
C LYS A 61 -7.10 3.25 -9.74
N GLU A 62 -7.33 4.40 -9.12
CA GLU A 62 -6.87 4.65 -7.75
C GLU A 62 -7.50 3.72 -6.72
N ASP A 63 -8.71 3.20 -6.93
CA ASP A 63 -9.43 2.34 -5.99
C ASP A 63 -9.31 0.83 -6.33
N GLU A 64 -8.50 0.45 -7.32
CA GLU A 64 -8.42 -0.94 -7.80
C GLU A 64 -6.99 -1.36 -8.09
N ILE A 65 -6.55 -2.47 -7.49
CA ILE A 65 -5.27 -3.12 -7.83
C ILE A 65 -5.51 -4.48 -8.50
N LYS A 66 -4.60 -4.88 -9.37
CA LYS A 66 -4.60 -6.17 -10.06
C LYS A 66 -3.38 -6.99 -9.68
N ILE A 67 -3.59 -8.28 -9.38
CA ILE A 67 -2.53 -9.24 -9.04
C ILE A 67 -2.66 -10.52 -9.86
N LYS A 68 -1.53 -11.18 -10.15
CA LYS A 68 -1.52 -12.45 -10.91
C LYS A 68 -1.97 -13.64 -10.07
N GLY A 69 -2.90 -14.42 -10.62
CA GLY A 69 -3.48 -15.63 -10.05
C GLY A 69 -4.87 -15.43 -9.45
N ASN A 70 -5.51 -16.55 -9.07
CA ASN A 70 -6.83 -16.56 -8.44
C ASN A 70 -6.72 -16.53 -6.90
N TYR A 71 -7.34 -15.54 -6.26
CA TYR A 71 -7.34 -15.35 -4.80
C TYR A 71 -8.73 -15.32 -4.17
N ASN A 72 -9.80 -15.70 -4.87
CA ASN A 72 -11.19 -15.62 -4.38
C ASN A 72 -11.42 -16.21 -2.98
N TYR A 73 -10.66 -17.21 -2.54
CA TYR A 73 -10.83 -17.84 -1.21
C TYR A 73 -9.73 -17.44 -0.22
N LYS A 74 -8.66 -16.81 -0.72
CA LYS A 74 -7.47 -16.45 0.04
C LYS A 74 -7.53 -15.01 0.52
N ILE A 75 -8.12 -14.13 -0.30
CA ILE A 75 -8.32 -12.71 0.00
C ILE A 75 -9.84 -12.49 0.07
N THR A 76 -10.29 -11.80 1.11
CA THR A 76 -11.71 -11.57 1.41
C THR A 76 -11.93 -10.10 1.78
N PRO A 77 -13.14 -9.55 1.56
CA PRO A 77 -13.53 -8.25 2.09
C PRO A 77 -13.21 -8.15 3.59
N GLY A 78 -12.66 -7.02 4.00
CA GLY A 78 -12.17 -6.81 5.37
C GLY A 78 -10.69 -7.17 5.59
N ASP A 79 -10.03 -7.84 4.64
CA ASP A 79 -8.59 -8.10 4.74
C ASP A 79 -7.79 -6.79 4.68
N SER A 80 -6.78 -6.65 5.54
CA SER A 80 -5.88 -5.50 5.55
C SER A 80 -4.64 -5.76 4.69
N LEU A 81 -4.50 -5.00 3.61
CA LEU A 81 -3.37 -5.03 2.70
C LEU A 81 -2.35 -3.96 3.09
N ASN A 82 -1.08 -4.37 3.15
CA ASN A 82 0.05 -3.46 3.15
C ASN A 82 0.55 -3.30 1.72
N LEU A 83 0.52 -2.08 1.22
CA LEU A 83 0.94 -1.73 -0.13
C LEU A 83 2.26 -0.93 -0.06
N TYR A 84 3.23 -1.40 -0.84
CA TYR A 84 4.54 -0.82 -1.01
C TYR A 84 4.62 -0.37 -2.47
N TYR A 85 5.00 0.87 -2.71
CA TYR A 85 5.23 1.40 -4.04
C TYR A 85 6.50 2.25 -4.02
N GLU A 86 7.00 2.63 -5.18
CA GLU A 86 8.20 3.45 -5.26
C GLU A 86 7.87 4.91 -4.94
N GLU A 87 8.70 5.51 -4.10
CA GLU A 87 8.74 6.95 -3.88
C GLU A 87 10.10 7.47 -4.28
N TRP A 88 10.12 8.72 -4.71
CA TRP A 88 11.31 9.43 -5.15
C TRP A 88 11.50 10.67 -4.29
N LYS A 89 12.75 10.97 -3.95
CA LYS A 89 13.13 12.17 -3.21
C LYS A 89 14.17 12.94 -4.00
N ALA A 90 14.10 14.27 -3.99
CA ALA A 90 15.10 15.08 -4.66
C ALA A 90 16.45 14.93 -3.94
N CYS A 91 17.51 14.64 -4.68
CA CYS A 91 18.86 14.44 -4.13
C CYS A 91 19.87 15.50 -4.60
N ASP A 92 19.61 16.15 -5.74
CA ASP A 92 20.43 17.25 -6.25
C ASP A 92 19.54 18.31 -6.94
N VAL A 93 20.04 19.56 -6.96
CA VAL A 93 19.37 20.69 -7.61
C VAL A 93 20.35 21.55 -8.38
N GLN A 94 20.02 21.80 -9.65
CA GLN A 94 20.76 22.71 -10.51
C GLN A 94 19.94 23.97 -10.79
N LEU A 95 20.51 25.13 -10.49
CA LEU A 95 19.92 26.41 -10.89
C LEU A 95 20.00 26.62 -12.40
N VAL A 96 18.86 26.95 -13.02
CA VAL A 96 18.78 27.31 -14.44
C VAL A 96 18.54 28.81 -14.62
N LYS A 97 17.65 29.40 -13.82
CA LYS A 97 17.31 30.85 -13.87
C LYS A 97 16.99 31.38 -12.48
N GLY A 98 17.74 32.38 -12.03
CA GLY A 98 17.80 32.84 -10.64
C GLY A 98 16.64 33.65 -10.07
N GLY A 99 15.60 34.01 -10.83
CA GLY A 99 14.61 35.01 -10.38
C GLY A 99 15.26 36.36 -10.04
N HIS A 100 14.49 37.35 -9.58
CA HIS A 100 15.02 38.65 -9.12
C HIS A 100 14.40 39.02 -7.76
N ASN A 101 15.03 39.93 -7.02
CA ASN A 101 14.58 40.41 -5.70
C ASN A 101 14.50 39.31 -4.62
N LEU A 102 15.32 38.27 -4.75
CA LEU A 102 15.48 37.23 -3.73
C LEU A 102 16.55 37.65 -2.72
N GLU A 103 16.39 37.16 -1.50
CA GLU A 103 17.34 37.29 -0.40
C GLU A 103 17.96 35.93 -0.04
N VAL A 104 19.15 35.98 0.56
CA VAL A 104 19.81 34.77 1.07
C VAL A 104 19.00 34.22 2.24
N GLY A 105 18.72 32.92 2.20
CA GLY A 105 17.94 32.22 3.21
C GLY A 105 16.48 31.99 2.83
N GLU A 106 15.98 32.60 1.75
CA GLU A 106 14.62 32.37 1.27
C GLU A 106 14.40 30.92 0.85
N ILE A 107 13.20 30.42 1.17
CA ILE A 107 12.72 29.09 0.79
C ILE A 107 11.81 29.22 -0.43
N LEU A 108 12.06 28.38 -1.43
CA LEU A 108 11.27 28.26 -2.65
C LEU A 108 10.71 26.84 -2.72
N TYR A 109 9.46 26.70 -3.16
CA TYR A 109 8.73 25.44 -3.25
C TYR A 109 8.62 25.01 -4.71
N CYS A 110 9.09 23.80 -5.04
CA CYS A 110 9.06 23.24 -6.39
C CYS A 110 7.66 22.78 -6.79
N GLN A 111 7.08 23.35 -7.85
CA GLN A 111 5.65 23.25 -8.14
C GLN A 111 5.22 22.03 -8.97
N GLU A 112 6.16 21.36 -9.64
CA GLU A 112 5.87 20.27 -10.57
C GLU A 112 6.10 18.85 -9.97
N GLY A 113 5.44 17.85 -10.56
CA GLY A 113 5.45 16.45 -10.09
C GLY A 113 4.20 16.07 -9.30
N ILE A 114 4.06 14.79 -8.96
CA ILE A 114 3.00 14.31 -8.07
C ILE A 114 3.63 13.92 -6.74
N VAL A 115 3.29 14.68 -5.71
CA VAL A 115 3.74 14.43 -4.33
C VAL A 115 3.05 13.19 -3.76
N SER A 116 3.82 12.43 -2.99
CA SER A 116 3.26 11.32 -2.24
C SER A 116 2.52 11.81 -1.01
N ASN A 117 1.33 11.25 -0.79
CA ASN A 117 0.56 11.35 0.44
C ASN A 117 0.60 10.01 1.20
N SER A 118 1.79 9.53 1.52
CA SER A 118 2.00 8.35 2.35
C SER A 118 1.80 8.66 3.83
N THR A 119 1.79 7.62 4.67
CA THR A 119 1.73 7.75 6.14
C THR A 119 2.88 8.59 6.72
N GLN A 120 4.01 8.71 6.01
CA GLN A 120 5.17 9.50 6.42
C GLN A 120 5.14 10.93 5.87
N ASN A 121 4.41 11.19 4.76
CA ASN A 121 4.26 12.51 4.15
C ASN A 121 2.78 12.90 4.03
N ILE A 122 2.09 12.96 5.18
CA ILE A 122 0.63 13.17 5.26
C ILE A 122 0.17 14.43 4.53
N THR A 123 1.01 15.46 4.47
CA THR A 123 0.69 16.76 3.86
C THR A 123 1.10 16.90 2.40
N GLY A 124 1.75 15.89 1.80
CA GLY A 124 2.19 15.96 0.40
C GLY A 124 3.24 17.04 0.16
N LYS A 125 4.31 17.08 0.96
CA LYS A 125 5.33 18.11 0.83
C LYS A 125 6.14 17.95 -0.46
N GLN A 126 6.18 19.03 -1.23
CA GLN A 126 7.08 19.21 -2.36
C GLN A 126 8.52 19.41 -1.88
N CYS A 127 9.48 19.32 -2.81
CA CYS A 127 10.86 19.73 -2.59
C CYS A 127 10.90 21.23 -2.27
N GLU A 128 11.63 21.56 -1.22
CA GLU A 128 11.95 22.92 -0.79
C GLU A 128 13.42 23.18 -1.08
N ILE A 129 13.72 24.28 -1.74
CA ILE A 129 15.09 24.72 -2.00
C ILE A 129 15.35 26.04 -1.28
N LYS A 130 16.59 26.24 -0.83
CA LYS A 130 17.02 27.44 -0.13
C LYS A 130 18.00 28.24 -0.98
N VAL A 131 17.78 29.54 -1.06
CA VAL A 131 18.72 30.47 -1.71
C VAL A 131 19.94 30.66 -0.80
N THR A 132 21.12 30.26 -1.29
CA THR A 132 22.37 30.37 -0.52
C THR A 132 23.23 31.55 -0.94
N LYS A 133 23.10 32.03 -2.18
CA LYS A 133 23.75 33.26 -2.65
C LYS A 133 22.93 34.00 -3.68
N VAL A 134 22.99 35.34 -3.63
CA VAL A 134 22.37 36.24 -4.61
C VAL A 134 23.40 37.16 -5.25
N THR A 135 23.14 37.61 -6.47
CA THR A 135 23.94 38.62 -7.17
C THR A 135 23.64 40.02 -6.62
N LYS A 136 24.41 41.03 -7.04
CA LYS A 136 24.14 42.44 -6.71
C LYS A 136 22.76 42.95 -7.15
N LYS A 137 22.09 42.23 -8.07
CA LYS A 137 20.75 42.54 -8.58
C LYS A 137 19.64 41.75 -7.86
N GLY A 138 19.97 41.00 -6.82
CA GLY A 138 19.03 40.14 -6.10
C GLY A 138 18.61 38.88 -6.88
N GLU A 139 19.39 38.46 -7.87
CA GLU A 139 19.15 37.20 -8.59
C GLU A 139 19.79 36.05 -7.81
N ALA A 140 19.09 34.92 -7.62
CA ALA A 140 19.73 33.74 -7.06
C ALA A 140 20.89 33.29 -7.98
N SER A 141 22.01 32.96 -7.35
CA SER A 141 23.22 32.45 -8.03
C SER A 141 23.65 31.08 -7.49
N GLN A 142 23.27 30.76 -6.26
CA GLN A 142 23.41 29.43 -5.67
C GLN A 142 22.16 29.09 -4.85
N ILE A 143 21.77 27.83 -4.93
CA ILE A 143 20.66 27.22 -4.22
C ILE A 143 21.10 25.85 -3.70
N GLU A 144 20.41 25.35 -2.68
CA GLU A 144 20.58 23.99 -2.17
C GLU A 144 19.22 23.38 -1.82
N ILE A 145 19.13 22.05 -1.75
CA ILE A 145 17.92 21.38 -1.26
C ILE A 145 17.82 21.61 0.25
N HIS A 146 16.72 22.22 0.69
CA HIS A 146 16.39 22.37 2.10
C HIS A 146 15.61 21.17 2.62
N GLN A 147 14.59 20.74 1.87
CA GLN A 147 13.84 19.50 2.10
C GLN A 147 13.62 18.80 0.76
N PRO A 148 13.89 17.49 0.66
CA PRO A 148 13.89 16.80 -0.63
C PRO A 148 12.49 16.50 -1.20
N GLY A 149 11.44 16.66 -0.39
CA GLY A 149 10.09 16.21 -0.72
C GLY A 149 9.97 14.69 -0.89
N ALA A 150 8.76 14.22 -1.19
CA ALA A 150 8.51 12.83 -1.57
C ALA A 150 7.50 12.79 -2.72
N TYR A 151 7.82 12.03 -3.76
CA TYR A 151 7.10 12.02 -5.03
C TYR A 151 6.74 10.60 -5.44
N THR A 152 5.50 10.38 -5.87
CA THR A 152 5.08 9.15 -6.56
C THR A 152 5.38 9.25 -8.06
N GLN A 153 5.38 10.46 -8.61
CA GLN A 153 5.80 10.75 -9.98
C GLN A 153 6.70 11.98 -9.99
N ILE A 154 7.92 11.81 -10.49
CA ILE A 154 8.89 12.90 -10.60
C ILE A 154 8.53 13.86 -11.73
N PRO A 155 8.78 15.17 -11.59
CA PRO A 155 8.68 16.11 -12.70
C PRO A 155 9.77 15.84 -13.75
N GLU A 156 9.41 15.99 -15.03
CA GLU A 156 10.37 15.87 -16.13
C GLU A 156 11.01 17.22 -16.46
N GLY A 157 12.34 17.25 -16.57
CA GLY A 157 13.07 18.40 -17.09
C GLY A 157 13.23 19.55 -16.10
N LYS A 158 12.74 20.74 -16.48
CA LYS A 158 12.87 21.96 -15.67
C LYS A 158 11.63 22.14 -14.80
N VAL A 159 11.85 22.61 -13.59
CA VAL A 159 10.86 22.80 -12.53
C VAL A 159 10.88 24.26 -12.12
N THR A 160 9.70 24.82 -11.86
CA THR A 160 9.52 26.17 -11.33
C THR A 160 9.46 26.10 -9.81
N ALA A 161 10.38 26.80 -9.14
CA ALA A 161 10.33 27.00 -7.71
C ALA A 161 9.88 28.43 -7.41
N ILE A 162 8.90 28.60 -6.52
CA ILE A 162 8.34 29.90 -6.14
C ILE A 162 8.43 30.12 -4.63
N ASN A 163 8.64 31.36 -4.19
CA ASN A 163 8.53 31.71 -2.77
C ASN A 163 7.11 32.21 -2.46
N GLU A 164 6.87 32.64 -1.22
CA GLU A 164 5.61 33.23 -0.77
C GLU A 164 5.24 34.55 -1.49
N ARG A 165 6.17 35.12 -2.27
CA ARG A 165 5.99 36.35 -3.05
C ARG A 165 5.80 36.06 -4.55
N ASP A 166 5.58 34.80 -4.92
CA ASP A 166 5.42 34.32 -6.29
C ASP A 166 6.60 34.65 -7.21
N ILE A 167 7.81 34.77 -6.67
CA ILE A 167 9.02 35.03 -7.46
C ILE A 167 9.52 33.70 -8.04
N PRO A 168 9.50 33.51 -9.38
CA PRO A 168 9.84 32.23 -9.98
C PRO A 168 11.35 32.07 -10.21
N VAL A 169 11.83 30.88 -9.92
CA VAL A 169 13.18 30.38 -10.19
C VAL A 169 13.05 29.10 -11.01
N GLU A 170 13.81 28.99 -12.11
CA GLU A 170 13.87 27.72 -12.85
C GLU A 170 15.01 26.87 -12.30
N VAL A 171 14.72 25.61 -12.00
CA VAL A 171 15.69 24.62 -11.52
C VAL A 171 15.55 23.31 -12.30
N LYS A 172 16.56 22.45 -12.20
CA LYS A 172 16.46 21.04 -12.54
C LYS A 172 16.71 20.23 -11.29
N LEU A 173 15.82 19.28 -11.00
CA LEU A 173 15.95 18.36 -9.88
C LEU A 173 16.47 17.02 -10.38
N GLN A 174 17.35 16.39 -9.60
CA GLN A 174 17.65 14.97 -9.73
C GLN A 174 17.00 14.23 -8.58
N PHE A 175 16.55 13.01 -8.86
CA PHE A 175 15.82 12.19 -7.91
C PHE A 175 16.51 10.85 -7.69
N GLU A 176 16.37 10.34 -6.49
CA GLU A 176 16.72 8.98 -6.13
C GLU A 176 15.55 8.28 -5.44
N PRO A 177 15.48 6.94 -5.47
CA PRO A 177 14.49 6.20 -4.70
C PRO A 177 14.58 6.53 -3.21
N ALA A 178 13.43 6.77 -2.58
CA ALA A 178 13.32 6.90 -1.14
C ALA A 178 13.48 5.52 -0.46
N GLU A 179 13.94 5.50 0.80
CA GLU A 179 14.05 4.25 1.57
C GLU A 179 12.66 3.64 1.82
N SER A 180 12.54 2.32 1.65
CA SER A 180 11.26 1.62 1.57
C SER A 180 10.62 1.35 2.95
N THR A 181 9.40 1.86 3.14
CA THR A 181 8.48 1.47 4.23
C THR A 181 7.09 1.18 3.65
N PRO A 182 6.18 0.50 4.37
CA PRO A 182 4.81 0.33 3.89
C PRO A 182 4.16 1.70 3.73
N LEU A 183 3.86 2.08 2.50
CA LEU A 183 3.44 3.44 2.19
C LEU A 183 1.93 3.64 2.32
N ALA A 184 1.16 2.56 2.19
CA ALA A 184 -0.29 2.59 2.38
C ALA A 184 -0.83 1.27 2.97
N GLN A 185 -1.63 1.39 4.03
CA GLN A 185 -2.48 0.30 4.52
C GLN A 185 -3.90 0.51 3.97
N ARG A 186 -4.50 -0.53 3.38
CA ARG A 186 -5.84 -0.47 2.77
C ARG A 186 -6.63 -1.72 3.10
N GLU A 187 -7.92 -1.56 3.35
CA GLU A 187 -8.83 -2.70 3.53
C GLU A 187 -9.40 -3.13 2.16
N VAL A 188 -9.54 -4.42 1.94
CA VAL A 188 -10.22 -4.99 0.76
C VAL A 188 -11.71 -4.73 0.86
N GLN A 189 -12.27 -4.06 -0.14
CA GLN A 189 -13.71 -3.86 -0.27
C GLN A 189 -14.36 -5.03 -1.02
N SER A 190 -13.77 -5.45 -2.14
CA SER A 190 -14.24 -6.58 -2.94
C SER A 190 -13.09 -7.21 -3.73
N ILE A 191 -13.30 -8.44 -4.18
CA ILE A 191 -12.36 -9.15 -5.05
C ILE A 191 -13.12 -9.85 -6.16
N GLU A 192 -12.61 -9.73 -7.38
CA GLU A 192 -13.08 -10.45 -8.56
C GLU A 192 -11.90 -11.21 -9.16
N SER A 193 -11.97 -12.54 -9.17
CA SER A 193 -10.89 -13.38 -9.70
C SER A 193 -11.30 -14.14 -10.96
N THR A 194 -10.37 -14.18 -11.90
CA THR A 194 -10.32 -15.16 -13.01
C THR A 194 -9.25 -16.21 -12.68
N PRO A 195 -9.08 -17.26 -13.50
CA PRO A 195 -7.96 -18.19 -13.33
C PRO A 195 -6.57 -17.51 -13.43
N MET A 196 -6.46 -16.39 -14.15
CA MET A 196 -5.18 -15.74 -14.45
C MET A 196 -4.87 -14.54 -13.56
N GLU A 197 -5.88 -13.81 -13.10
CA GLU A 197 -5.72 -12.57 -12.34
C GLU A 197 -6.84 -12.36 -11.33
N SER A 198 -6.56 -11.55 -10.31
CA SER A 198 -7.55 -11.04 -9.38
C SER A 198 -7.50 -9.52 -9.37
N THR A 199 -8.67 -8.90 -9.51
CA THR A 199 -8.87 -7.47 -9.31
C THR A 199 -9.42 -7.25 -7.90
N ILE A 200 -8.73 -6.44 -7.12
CA ILE A 200 -9.08 -6.14 -5.73
C ILE A 200 -9.47 -4.67 -5.66
N ARG A 201 -10.70 -4.41 -5.20
CA ARG A 201 -11.16 -3.06 -4.90
C ARG A 201 -10.79 -2.68 -3.49
N LEU A 202 -10.25 -1.49 -3.32
CA LEU A 202 -9.76 -0.96 -2.05
C LEU A 202 -10.81 -0.04 -1.42
N SER A 203 -10.93 -0.11 -0.09
CA SER A 203 -11.76 0.79 0.73
C SER A 203 -11.41 2.27 0.57
N TYR A 204 -10.14 2.57 0.30
CA TYR A 204 -9.64 3.91 0.03
C TYR A 204 -8.71 3.90 -1.17
N LYS A 205 -8.74 5.01 -1.90
CA LYS A 205 -7.86 5.26 -3.05
C LYS A 205 -6.38 5.14 -2.67
N LEU A 206 -5.58 4.64 -3.61
CA LEU A 206 -4.14 4.79 -3.64
C LEU A 206 -3.79 6.28 -3.76
N PRO A 207 -2.59 6.68 -3.27
CA PRO A 207 -2.06 7.99 -3.60
C PRO A 207 -1.95 8.19 -5.11
N LEU A 208 -2.11 9.45 -5.54
CA LEU A 208 -2.03 9.82 -6.95
C LEU A 208 -0.68 9.39 -7.54
N GLY A 209 -0.66 8.93 -8.79
CA GLY A 209 0.55 8.50 -9.49
C GLY A 209 1.06 7.09 -9.14
N VAL A 210 0.41 6.37 -8.21
CA VAL A 210 0.78 4.98 -7.91
C VAL A 210 0.17 4.03 -8.93
N GLU A 211 1.01 3.50 -9.81
CA GLU A 211 0.59 2.58 -10.89
C GLU A 211 1.00 1.12 -10.64
N ALA A 212 1.99 0.88 -9.78
CA ALA A 212 2.49 -0.45 -9.47
C ALA A 212 3.18 -0.51 -8.11
N GLY A 213 3.36 -1.73 -7.60
CA GLY A 213 4.06 -1.95 -6.34
C GLY A 213 3.99 -3.40 -5.87
N GLU A 214 4.23 -3.62 -4.58
CA GLU A 214 4.06 -4.88 -3.89
C GLU A 214 2.90 -4.81 -2.89
N MET A 215 2.05 -5.82 -2.92
CA MET A 215 0.99 -6.06 -1.97
C MET A 215 1.42 -7.17 -1.03
N MET A 216 1.24 -6.96 0.27
CA MET A 216 1.43 -7.96 1.30
C MET A 216 0.17 -8.09 2.16
N LEU A 217 -0.29 -9.33 2.34
CA LEU A 217 -1.36 -9.70 3.26
C LEU A 217 -0.88 -10.86 4.12
N THR A 218 -1.13 -10.79 5.43
CA THR A 218 -0.91 -11.90 6.35
C THR A 218 -2.25 -12.47 6.76
N LYS A 219 -2.42 -13.79 6.68
CA LYS A 219 -3.67 -14.46 7.01
C LYS A 219 -3.43 -15.76 7.75
N GLN A 220 -4.25 -16.08 8.73
CA GLN A 220 -4.20 -17.40 9.35
C GLN A 220 -4.89 -18.43 8.47
N VAL A 221 -4.28 -19.61 8.33
CA VAL A 221 -4.85 -20.78 7.66
C VAL A 221 -4.95 -21.92 8.66
N ILE A 222 -6.12 -22.55 8.73
CA ILE A 222 -6.37 -23.74 9.53
C ILE A 222 -6.39 -24.96 8.60
N PHE A 223 -5.61 -25.98 8.96
CA PHE A 223 -5.62 -27.27 8.26
C PHE A 223 -6.54 -28.24 8.98
N ILE A 224 -7.44 -28.84 8.21
CA ILE A 224 -8.37 -29.87 8.69
C ILE A 224 -7.93 -31.27 8.25
N ASP A 225 -8.36 -32.27 9.02
CA ASP A 225 -7.96 -33.68 8.91
C ASP A 225 -8.33 -34.38 7.59
N ARG A 226 -9.18 -33.76 6.78
CA ARG A 226 -9.63 -34.29 5.49
C ARG A 226 -10.13 -33.17 4.59
N GLU A 227 -10.22 -33.48 3.30
CA GLU A 227 -10.76 -32.55 2.31
C GLU A 227 -12.21 -32.18 2.60
N TYR A 228 -12.52 -30.90 2.37
CA TYR A 228 -13.86 -30.36 2.46
C TYR A 228 -14.63 -30.67 1.18
N ASN A 229 -15.38 -31.79 1.20
CA ASN A 229 -16.08 -32.30 0.02
C ASN A 229 -17.51 -31.78 -0.16
N PHE A 230 -17.81 -30.60 0.39
CA PHE A 230 -19.09 -29.91 0.25
C PHE A 230 -18.97 -28.72 -0.72
N GLU A 231 -20.03 -27.92 -0.84
CA GLU A 231 -20.02 -26.70 -1.66
C GLU A 231 -19.04 -25.66 -1.12
N ASP A 232 -18.40 -24.93 -2.02
CA ASP A 232 -17.51 -23.81 -1.72
C ASP A 232 -18.11 -22.88 -0.66
N CYS A 233 -17.33 -22.61 0.39
CA CYS A 233 -17.74 -21.72 1.46
C CYS A 233 -16.94 -20.43 1.40
N TYR A 234 -17.64 -19.31 1.33
CA TYR A 234 -17.08 -17.97 1.31
C TYR A 234 -17.59 -17.16 2.49
N CYS A 235 -16.67 -16.67 3.33
CA CYS A 235 -16.92 -15.89 4.55
C CYS A 235 -18.09 -16.47 5.36
N LYS A 236 -18.03 -17.77 5.68
CA LYS A 236 -19.05 -18.46 6.47
C LYS A 236 -18.63 -18.58 7.92
N VAL A 237 -19.61 -18.51 8.81
CA VAL A 237 -19.42 -18.69 10.24
C VAL A 237 -18.87 -20.09 10.50
N CYS A 238 -17.79 -20.14 11.25
CA CYS A 238 -17.10 -21.33 11.70
C CYS A 238 -17.09 -21.34 13.23
N THR A 239 -17.06 -22.53 13.83
CA THR A 239 -17.06 -22.67 15.29
C THR A 239 -16.11 -23.78 15.70
N ILE A 240 -15.23 -23.49 16.67
CA ILE A 240 -14.35 -24.48 17.28
C ILE A 240 -14.87 -24.82 18.68
N THR A 241 -15.03 -26.12 18.90
CA THR A 241 -15.38 -26.72 20.20
C THR A 241 -14.23 -27.63 20.65
N LYS A 242 -13.89 -27.57 21.95
CA LYS A 242 -12.92 -28.49 22.58
C LYS A 242 -13.56 -29.82 22.91
#